data_AF-A0A525DDP3-F1
#
_entry.id   AF-A0A525DDP3-F1
#
_cell.length_a   1.000
_cell.length_b   1.000
_cell.length_c   1.000
_cell.angle_alpha   90.00
_cell.angle_beta   90.00
_cell.angle_gamma   90.00
#
_symmetry.space_group_name_H-M   'P 1'
#
loop_
_entity.id
_entity.type
_entity.pdbx_description
1 polymer ?
#
loop_
_entity_poly.entity_id
_entity_poly.type
_entity_poly.pdbx_seq_one_letter_code
_entity_poly.pdbx_strand_id
1 'polypeptide(L)' 'TPWPAKAILVLGNEEYGISSHVSQICDTFAHIPMYGRKNSLNVGCAVAAVCFHIRSVISTRPQSPG' A
#
# COMPACT_ATOMS: atom_id res chain seq x y z
N THR A 1 -8.65 -4.87 5.93
CA THR A 1 -7.98 -4.82 7.25
C THR A 1 -7.53 -3.41 7.53
N PRO A 2 -7.67 -2.89 8.76
CA PRO A 2 -7.14 -1.57 9.11
C PRO A 2 -5.61 -1.56 9.11
N TRP A 3 -4.99 -0.45 8.70
CA TRP A 3 -3.52 -0.30 8.71
C TRP A 3 -2.95 -0.36 10.14
N PRO A 4 -1.85 -1.08 10.37
CA PRO A 4 -1.18 -1.11 11.67
C PRO A 4 -0.51 0.23 11.98
N ALA A 5 -0.23 0.49 13.26
CA ALA A 5 0.41 1.73 13.72
C ALA A 5 1.84 1.89 13.19
N LYS A 6 2.53 0.77 12.95
CA LYS A 6 3.85 0.69 12.32
C LYS A 6 3.78 -0.34 11.22
N ALA A 7 4.23 0.01 10.03
CA ALA A 7 4.24 -0.87 8.86
C ALA A 7 5.40 -0.50 7.94
N ILE A 8 5.82 -1.47 7.13
CA ILE A 8 6.74 -1.26 6.02
C ILE A 8 5.92 -1.44 4.74
N LEU A 9 5.93 -0.44 3.86
CA LEU A 9 5.32 -0.57 2.55
C LEU A 9 6.35 -1.10 1.57
N VAL A 10 6.11 -2.29 1.04
CA VAL A 10 6.91 -2.88 -0.03
C VAL A 10 6.22 -2.60 -1.36
N LEU A 11 6.96 -2.03 -2.30
CA LEU A 11 6.47 -1.78 -3.66
C LEU A 11 7.32 -2.55 -4.65
N GLY A 12 6.65 -3.11 -5.64
CA GLY A 12 7.28 -3.86 -6.71
C GLY A 12 7.90 -2.97 -7.78
N ASN A 13 8.77 -3.57 -8.59
CA ASN A 13 9.25 -2.97 -9.83
C ASN A 13 8.08 -2.80 -10.83
N GLU A 14 8.13 -1.79 -11.69
CA GLU A 14 7.08 -1.51 -12.68
C GLU A 14 6.82 -2.66 -13.67
N GLU A 15 7.85 -3.44 -13.98
CA GLU A 15 7.77 -4.53 -14.94
C GLU A 15 7.52 -5.88 -14.27
N TYR A 16 8.20 -6.15 -13.14
CA TYR A 16 8.22 -7.48 -12.52
C TYR A 16 7.47 -7.58 -11.17
N GLY A 17 6.99 -6.46 -10.63
CA GLY A 17 6.32 -6.44 -9.34
C GLY A 17 7.26 -6.77 -8.17
N ILE A 18 6.72 -7.36 -7.10
CA ILE A 18 7.46 -7.77 -5.90
C ILE A 18 8.06 -9.16 -6.14
N SER A 19 9.33 -9.35 -5.79
CA SER A 19 9.97 -10.66 -5.93
C SER A 19 9.30 -11.72 -5.04
N SER A 20 9.33 -12.97 -5.46
CA SER A 20 8.72 -14.09 -4.71
C SER A 20 9.25 -14.18 -3.28
N HIS A 21 10.55 -14.03 -3.09
CA HIS A 21 11.19 -14.05 -1.78
C HIS A 21 10.65 -12.97 -0.84
N VAL A 22 10.47 -11.74 -1.33
CA VAL A 22 9.92 -10.62 -0.54
C VAL A 22 8.42 -10.81 -0.31
N SER A 23 7.69 -11.29 -1.30
CA SER A 23 6.27 -11.61 -1.19
C SER A 23 6.00 -12.64 -0.06
N GLN A 24 6.82 -13.68 0.05
CA GLN A 24 6.66 -14.72 1.08
C GLN A 24 6.84 -14.23 2.52
N ILE A 25 7.54 -13.11 2.74
CA ILE A 25 7.74 -12.53 4.08
C ILE A 25 6.74 -11.41 4.40
N CYS A 26 5.92 -10.99 3.44
CA CYS A 26 4.91 -9.95 3.67
C CYS A 26 3.71 -10.51 4.45
N ASP A 27 3.27 -9.79 5.49
CA ASP A 27 2.11 -10.19 6.28
C ASP A 27 0.77 -9.99 5.54
N THR A 28 0.70 -9.02 4.63
CA THR A 28 -0.53 -8.64 3.93
C THR A 28 -0.22 -8.02 2.58
N PHE A 29 -1.13 -8.25 1.62
CA PHE A 29 -1.11 -7.63 0.29
C PHE A 29 -2.26 -6.64 0.16
N ALA A 30 -1.96 -5.45 -0.34
CA ALA A 30 -2.94 -4.43 -0.68
C ALA A 30 -2.87 -4.14 -2.18
N HIS A 31 -4.03 -3.99 -2.81
CA HIS A 31 -4.16 -3.69 -4.23
C HIS A 31 -4.96 -2.42 -4.43
N ILE A 32 -4.48 -1.54 -5.32
CA ILE A 32 -5.28 -0.41 -5.81
C ILE A 32 -6.27 -1.00 -6.83
N PRO A 33 -7.59 -0.84 -6.66
CA PRO A 33 -8.55 -1.27 -7.66
C PRO A 33 -8.30 -0.55 -8.98
N MET A 34 -8.05 -1.31 -10.05
CA MET A 34 -7.82 -0.80 -11.39
C MET A 34 -9.04 -1.12 -12.26
N TYR A 35 -9.55 -0.12 -12.98
CA TYR A 35 -10.65 -0.29 -13.93
C TYR A 35 -10.17 0.02 -15.35
N GLY A 36 -10.58 -0.80 -16.33
CA GLY A 36 -10.23 -0.62 -17.74
C GLY A 36 -9.09 -1.53 -18.23
N ARG A 37 -8.46 -1.17 -19.35
CA ARG A 37 -7.45 -2.03 -20.02
C ARG A 37 -6.05 -1.97 -19.40
N LYS A 38 -5.70 -0.90 -18.68
CA LYS A 38 -4.41 -0.78 -18.00
C LYS A 38 -4.50 -1.45 -16.63
N ASN A 39 -3.74 -2.52 -16.44
CA ASN A 39 -3.73 -3.32 -15.21
C ASN A 39 -2.60 -2.92 -14.25
N SER A 40 -1.90 -1.81 -14.50
CA SER A 40 -0.83 -1.30 -13.65
C SER A 40 -0.80 0.23 -13.61
N LEU A 41 -0.24 0.77 -12.53
CA LEU A 41 0.09 2.18 -12.36
C LEU A 41 1.60 2.34 -12.38
N ASN A 42 2.07 3.53 -12.75
CA ASN A 42 3.43 3.95 -12.42
C ASN A 42 3.65 3.79 -10.91
N VAL A 43 4.81 3.27 -10.52
CA VAL A 43 5.07 2.93 -9.11
C VAL A 43 4.97 4.15 -8.21
N GLY A 44 5.42 5.33 -8.67
CA GLY A 44 5.31 6.59 -7.93
C GLY A 44 3.86 7.01 -7.69
N CYS A 45 2.99 6.86 -8.69
CA CYS A 45 1.55 7.10 -8.53
C CYS A 45 0.92 6.11 -7.53
N ALA A 46 1.32 4.84 -7.57
CA ALA A 46 0.84 3.84 -6.62
C ALA A 46 1.25 4.19 -5.17
N VAL A 47 2.51 4.58 -4.96
CA VAL A 47 2.99 5.07 -3.64
C VAL A 47 2.16 6.24 -3.15
N ALA A 48 1.97 7.25 -3.99
CA ALA A 48 1.23 8.46 -3.62
C ALA A 48 -0.21 8.14 -3.19
N ALA A 49 -0.92 7.32 -3.97
CA ALA A 49 -2.28 6.90 -3.66
C ALA A 49 -2.39 6.13 -2.33
N VAL A 50 -1.49 5.16 -2.12
CA VAL A 50 -1.48 4.35 -0.89
C VAL A 50 -1.15 5.21 0.33
N CYS A 51 -0.12 6.04 0.27
CA CYS A 51 0.26 6.94 1.36
C CYS A 51 -0.85 7.93 1.72
N PHE A 52 -1.54 8.50 0.72
CA PHE A 52 -2.68 9.38 0.95
C PHE A 52 -3.82 8.65 1.65
N HIS A 53 -4.17 7.43 1.21
CA HIS A 53 -5.20 6.62 1.85
C HIS A 53 -4.83 6.24 3.29
N ILE A 54 -3.59 5.83 3.53
CA ILE A 54 -3.11 5.54 4.89
C ILE A 54 -3.26 6.78 5.78
N ARG A 55 -2.85 7.96 5.28
CA ARG A 55 -2.97 9.21 6.03
C ARG A 55 -4.42 9.58 6.33
N SER A 56 -5.35 9.41 5.39
CA SER A 56 -6.75 9.75 5.61
C SER A 56 -7.42 8.83 6.64
N VAL A 57 -7.05 7.55 6.69
CA VAL A 57 -7.56 6.58 7.67
C VAL A 57 -6.90 6.75 9.04
N ILE A 58 -5.62 7.11 9.11
CA ILE A 58 -4.94 7.36 10.40
C ILE A 58 -5.38 8.69 11.01
N SER A 59 -5.55 9.75 10.21
CA SER A 59 -5.97 11.07 10.71
C SER A 59 -7.39 11.08 11.29
N THR A 60 -8.20 10.08 10.95
CA THR A 60 -9.58 9.92 11.46
C THR A 60 -9.65 9.02 12.70
N ARG A 61 -8.52 8.43 13.15
CA ARG A 61 -8.46 7.76 14.46
C ARG A 61 -8.40 8.83 15.57
N PRO A 62 -9.31 8.81 16.56
CA PRO A 62 -9.19 9.70 17.71
C PRO A 62 -7.83 9.44 18.39
N GLN A 63 -7.06 10.50 18.60
CA GLN A 63 -5.79 10.39 19.32
C GLN A 63 -6.08 9.90 20.73
N SER A 64 -5.49 8.78 21.14
CA SER A 64 -5.57 8.33 22.53
C SER A 64 -4.95 9.41 23.42
N PRO A 65 -5.63 9.85 24.51
CA PRO A 65 -5.02 10.74 25.48
C PRO A 65 -3.82 10.02 26.09
N GLY A 66 -2.68 10.70 26.13
CA GLY A 66 -1.52 10.27 26.91
C GLY A 66 -1.76 10.37 28.40
#